data_AF-B6ASZ5-F1
#
_entry.id   AF-B6ASZ5-F1
#
_cell.length_a   1.000
_cell.length_b   1.000
_cell.length_c   1.000
_cell.angle_alpha   90.00
_cell.angle_beta   90.00
_cell.angle_gamma   90.00
#
_symmetry.space_group_name_H-M   'P 1'
#
loop_
_entity.id
_entity.type
_entity.pdbx_description
1 polymer ?
#
loop_
_entity_poly.entity_id
_entity_poly.type
_entity_poly.pdbx_seq_one_letter_code
_entity_poly.pdbx_strand_id
1 'polypeptide(L)' 'MLDSFAENLWIAEGNCVDFHGFPYPIRSVVVRLENGDIWIWSPIDFGEALAAKIEVLGQVKHLISPNKFTIYF' A
#
# COMPACT_ATOMS: atom_id res chain seq x y z
N MET A 1 -9.12 -2.60 0.45
CA MET A 1 -9.18 -3.72 1.42
C MET A 1 -7.75 -4.17 1.72
N LEU A 2 -7.44 -4.77 2.87
CA LEU A 2 -6.10 -5.31 3.16
C LEU A 2 -6.18 -6.83 3.26
N ASP A 3 -5.58 -7.53 2.32
CA ASP A 3 -5.72 -8.96 2.15
C ASP A 3 -4.38 -9.65 2.37
N SER A 4 -4.37 -10.72 3.16
CA SER A 4 -3.16 -11.53 3.36
C SER A 4 -2.84 -12.29 2.09
N PHE A 5 -1.61 -12.14 1.62
CA PHE A 5 -1.09 -12.84 0.44
C PHE A 5 -0.09 -13.93 0.85
N ALA A 6 0.74 -13.66 1.85
CA ALA A 6 1.62 -14.63 2.50
C ALA A 6 1.92 -14.20 3.94
N GLU A 7 2.76 -14.98 4.64
CA GLU A 7 3.28 -14.55 5.94
C GLU A 7 4.02 -13.22 5.79
N ASN A 8 3.68 -12.25 6.64
CA ASN A 8 4.25 -10.90 6.64
C ASN A 8 4.06 -10.10 5.35
N LEU A 9 3.13 -10.52 4.48
CA LEU A 9 2.91 -9.91 3.16
C LEU A 9 1.41 -9.76 2.86
N TRP A 10 0.99 -8.53 2.58
CA TRP A 10 -0.40 -8.18 2.30
C TRP A 10 -0.52 -7.36 1.02
N ILE A 11 -1.66 -7.47 0.37
CA ILE A 11 -2.06 -6.63 -0.76
C ILE A 11 -3.13 -5.66 -0.28
N ALA A 12 -2.95 -4.38 -0.57
CA ALA A 12 -3.96 -3.37 -0.40
C ALA A 12 -4.50 -2.95 -1.77
N GLU A 13 -5.75 -3.28 -2.05
CA GLU A 13 -6.43 -2.87 -3.29
C GLU A 13 -7.02 -1.46 -3.14
N GLY A 14 -6.69 -0.59 -4.10
CA GLY A 14 -7.16 0.78 -4.21
C GLY A 14 -8.24 0.95 -5.28
N ASN A 15 -8.82 2.15 -5.34
CA ASN A 15 -9.76 2.50 -6.40
C ASN A 15 -9.03 2.73 -7.73
N CYS A 16 -9.71 2.51 -8.85
CA CYS A 16 -9.16 2.90 -10.15
C CYS A 16 -8.84 4.40 -10.18
N VAL A 17 -7.66 4.75 -10.69
CA VAL A 17 -7.28 6.12 -10.98
C VAL A 17 -7.47 6.43 -12.47
N ASP A 18 -7.72 7.69 -12.80
CA ASP A 18 -7.68 8.13 -14.19
C ASP A 18 -6.22 8.25 -14.65
N PHE A 19 -5.81 7.36 -15.54
CA PHE A 19 -4.52 7.40 -16.19
C PHE A 19 -4.71 7.72 -17.68
N HIS A 20 -4.62 9.01 -18.02
CA HIS A 20 -4.78 9.52 -19.39
C HIS A 20 -6.13 9.15 -20.05
N GLY A 21 -7.24 9.25 -19.31
CA GLY A 21 -8.59 8.96 -19.76
C GLY A 21 -9.00 7.50 -19.60
N PHE A 22 -8.15 6.65 -19.02
CA PHE A 22 -8.42 5.23 -18.80
C PHE A 22 -8.47 4.90 -17.31
N PRO A 23 -9.49 4.14 -16.85
CA PRO A 23 -9.53 3.66 -15.48
C PRO A 23 -8.44 2.61 -15.27
N TYR A 24 -7.46 2.92 -14.44
CA TYR A 24 -6.33 2.05 -14.15
C TYR A 24 -6.39 1.54 -12.71
N PRO A 25 -6.52 0.22 -12.47
CA PRO A 25 -6.53 -0.33 -11.12
C PRO A 25 -5.15 -0.22 -10.49
N ILE A 26 -5.11 0.13 -9.21
CA ILE A 26 -3.87 0.28 -8.44
C ILE A 26 -3.93 -0.55 -7.17
N ARG A 27 -2.75 -1.00 -6.73
CA ARG A 27 -2.56 -1.74 -5.49
C ARG A 27 -1.25 -1.35 -4.82
N SER A 28 -1.20 -1.51 -3.51
CA SER A 28 0.03 -1.51 -2.74
C SER A 28 0.35 -2.89 -2.21
N VAL A 29 1.64 -3.11 -1.96
CA VAL A 29 2.12 -4.25 -1.20
C VAL A 29 2.60 -3.76 0.15
N VAL A 30 2.09 -4.36 1.21
CA VAL A 30 2.49 -4.07 2.60
C VAL A 30 3.32 -5.25 3.08
N VAL A 31 4.52 -4.97 3.55
CA VAL A 31 5.50 -5.96 4.02
C VAL A 31 5.85 -5.65 5.46
N ARG A 32 5.81 -6.66 6.33
CA ARG A 32 6.39 -6.57 7.67
C ARG A 32 7.80 -7.15 7.64
N LEU A 33 8.79 -6.32 7.96
CA LEU A 33 10.19 -6.70 8.01
C LEU A 33 10.49 -7.52 9.29
N GLU A 34 11.64 -8.19 9.33
CA GLU A 34 12.04 -9.02 10.49
C GLU A 34 12.09 -8.24 11.81
N ASN A 35 12.40 -6.94 11.74
CA ASN A 35 12.43 -6.05 12.90
C ASN A 35 11.04 -5.54 13.33
N GLY A 36 9.97 -5.95 12.65
CA GLY A 36 8.59 -5.54 12.92
C GLY A 36 8.16 -4.24 12.24
N ASP A 37 9.06 -3.54 11.55
CA ASP A 37 8.72 -2.33 10.80
C ASP A 37 7.92 -2.67 9.54
N ILE A 38 7.13 -1.70 9.09
CA ILE A 38 6.32 -1.82 7.88
C ILE A 38 6.98 -1.07 6.72
N TRP A 39 7.13 -1.80 5.61
CA TRP A 39 7.46 -1.30 4.29
C TRP A 39 6.23 -1.37 3.39
N ILE A 40 5.85 -0.24 2.82
CA ILE A 40 4.80 -0.12 1.81
C ILE A 40 5.46 0.14 0.45
N TRP A 41 5.15 -0.72 -0.52
CA TRP A 41 5.56 -0.56 -1.91
C TRP A 41 4.37 -0.18 -2.78
N SER A 42 4.58 0.75 -3.71
CA SER A 42 3.55 1.29 -4.60
C SER A 42 2.34 1.84 -3.82
N PRO A 43 2.54 2.84 -2.94
CA PRO A 43 1.48 3.36 -2.09
C PRO A 43 0.27 3.86 -2.88
N ILE A 44 -0.92 3.56 -2.36
CA ILE A 44 -2.21 4.08 -2.81
C ILE A 44 -2.77 5.04 -1.75
N ASP A 45 -3.85 5.75 -2.06
CA ASP A 45 -4.64 6.39 -1.01
C ASP A 45 -5.25 5.31 -0.10
N PHE A 46 -4.77 5.27 1.14
CA PHE A 46 -5.25 4.32 2.13
C PHE A 46 -6.57 4.79 2.78
N GLY A 47 -6.77 6.10 2.93
CA GLY A 47 -7.76 6.62 3.87
C GLY A 47 -7.54 6.14 5.31
N GLU A 48 -8.30 6.70 6.25
CA GLU A 48 -8.09 6.47 7.69
C GLU A 48 -8.26 5.00 8.09
N ALA A 49 -9.27 4.32 7.55
CA ALA A 49 -9.62 2.96 7.95
C ALA A 49 -8.57 1.92 7.53
N LEU A 50 -7.95 2.08 6.36
CA LEU A 50 -6.89 1.17 5.90
C LEU A 50 -5.56 1.52 6.55
N ALA A 51 -5.27 2.82 6.74
CA ALA A 51 -4.09 3.27 7.47
C ALA A 51 -4.06 2.68 8.89
N ALA A 52 -5.17 2.76 9.64
CA ALA A 52 -5.27 2.18 10.97
C ALA A 52 -5.04 0.65 10.98
N LYS A 53 -5.50 -0.07 9.95
CA LYS A 53 -5.22 -1.51 9.82
C LYS A 53 -3.74 -1.80 9.60
N ILE A 54 -3.07 -0.97 8.80
CA ILE A 54 -1.64 -1.12 8.53
C ILE A 54 -0.81 -0.79 9.78
N GLU A 55 -1.17 0.26 10.53
CA GLU A 55 -0.49 0.65 11.76
C GLU A 55 -0.56 -0.43 12.86
N VAL A 56 -1.62 -1.24 12.88
CA VAL A 56 -1.74 -2.41 13.78
C VAL A 56 -0.71 -3.49 13.44
N LEU A 57 -0.24 -3.58 12.18
CA LEU A 57 0.77 -4.57 11.77
C LEU A 57 2.17 -4.21 12.26
N GLY A 58 2.45 -2.92 12.45
CA GLY A 58 3.74 -2.39 12.87
C GLY A 58 3.92 -0.90 12.50
N GLN A 59 5.06 -0.31 12.88
CA GLN A 59 5.35 1.08 12.56
C GLN A 59 5.75 1.22 11.08
N VAL A 60 5.06 2.08 10.33
CA VAL A 60 5.46 2.40 8.95
C VAL A 60 6.76 3.19 8.93
N LYS A 61 7.81 2.63 8.32
CA LYS A 61 9.14 3.26 8.18
C LYS A 61 9.50 3.55 6.74
N HIS A 62 8.98 2.78 5.80
CA HIS A 62 9.39 2.87 4.40
C HIS A 62 8.16 2.99 3.50
N LEU A 63 8.07 4.12 2.79
CA LEU A 63 7.10 4.35 1.74
C LEU A 63 7.86 4.42 0.41
N ILE A 64 7.80 3.35 -0.38
CA ILE A 64 8.64 3.20 -1.57
C ILE A 64 7.76 3.20 -2.81
N SER A 65 7.95 4.22 -3.64
CA SER A 65 7.37 4.27 -4.96
C SER A 65 8.18 3.43 -5.97
N PRO A 66 7.53 2.60 -6.82
CA PRO A 66 8.21 1.87 -7.89
C PRO A 66 8.68 2.76 -9.05
N ASN A 67 8.06 3.93 -9.25
CA ASN A 67 8.33 4.81 -10.40
C ASN A 67 7.88 6.26 -10.13
N LYS A 68 8.17 7.18 -11.05
CA LYS A 68 7.78 8.59 -10.90
C LYS A 68 6.29 8.87 -11.14
N PHE A 69 5.53 7.90 -11.66
CA PHE A 69 4.09 8.05 -11.93
C PHE A 69 3.22 7.73 -10.71
N THR A 70 3.81 7.15 -9.67
CA THR A 70 3.05 6.86 -8.43
C THR A 70 2.58 8.18 -7.84
N ILE A 71 1.26 8.31 -7.76
CA ILE A 71 0.58 9.50 -7.24
C ILE A 71 0.60 9.39 -5.71
N TYR A 72 1.18 10.38 -5.04
CA TYR A 72 0.99 10.56 -3.60
C TYR A 72 -0.32 11.31 -3.42
N PHE A 73 -1.28 10.68 -2.74
CA PHE A 73 -2.52 11.33 -2.28
C PHE A 73 -2.32 11.85 -0.86
#